data_AF-A0A151QWT8-F1
#
_entry.id   AF-A0A151QWT8-F1
#
_cell.length_a   1.000
_cell.length_b   1.000
_cell.length_c   1.000
_cell.angle_alpha   90.00
_cell.angle_beta   90.00
_cell.angle_gamma   90.00
#
_symmetry.space_group_name_H-M   'P 1'
#
loop_
_entity.id
_entity.type
_entity.pdbx_description
1 polymer ?
#
loop_
_entity_poly.entity_id
_entity_poly.type
_entity_poly.pdbx_seq_one_letter_code
_entity_poly.pdbx_strand_id
1 'polypeptide(L)'
;MRNINNIHSTSSTSHQSSPPITFTDDDYTGVSPNQNDPMVIAVEVANWEVHKTLIDQGSSVDVLYWPTLLRLDIPHSLIQPHTEPLVGFAGERVHTRGYVDLFTTFGTSPDTR
;
A
#
# COMPACT_ATOMS: atom_id res chain seq x y z
N MET A 1 -26.48 -10.48 22.51
CA MET A 1 -27.38 -9.43 21.98
C MET A 1 -26.70 -8.07 22.07
N ARG A 2 -26.18 -7.58 20.94
CA ARG A 2 -26.35 -6.21 20.41
C ARG A 2 -25.46 -6.11 19.17
N ASN A 3 -26.13 -6.33 18.05
CA ASN A 3 -25.62 -6.20 16.70
C ASN A 3 -25.67 -4.71 16.32
N ILE A 4 -24.59 -4.15 15.77
CA ILE A 4 -24.60 -2.79 15.21
C ILE A 4 -24.17 -2.91 13.76
N ASN A 5 -25.15 -3.01 12.88
CA ASN A 5 -25.02 -2.80 11.44
C ASN A 5 -24.99 -1.29 11.21
N ASN A 6 -23.94 -0.76 10.59
CA ASN A 6 -24.02 0.54 9.92
C ASN A 6 -23.72 0.34 8.44
N ILE A 7 -24.80 0.24 7.67
CA ILE A 7 -24.81 0.18 6.21
C ILE A 7 -24.98 1.62 5.75
N HIS A 8 -23.95 2.23 5.16
CA HIS A 8 -24.13 3.45 4.40
C HIS A 8 -24.08 3.09 2.91
N SER A 9 -25.25 2.90 2.32
CA SER A 9 -25.41 2.77 0.87
C SER A 9 -25.34 4.16 0.26
N THR A 10 -24.19 4.54 -0.29
CA THR A 10 -24.08 5.71 -1.18
C THR A 10 -24.07 5.22 -2.63
N SER A 11 -25.14 5.56 -3.36
CA SER A 11 -25.26 5.70 -4.82
C SER A 11 -24.31 4.89 -5.72
N SER A 12 -24.91 3.99 -6.50
CA SER A 12 -24.31 3.28 -7.62
C SER A 12 -23.73 4.21 -8.70
N THR A 13 -22.47 4.62 -8.54
CA THR A 13 -21.59 4.85 -9.68
C THR A 13 -21.21 3.49 -10.24
N SER A 14 -21.44 3.22 -11.53
CA SER A 14 -20.81 2.08 -12.19
C SER A 14 -19.29 2.34 -12.19
N HIS A 15 -18.62 1.96 -11.11
CA HIS A 15 -17.19 1.79 -11.14
C HIS A 15 -16.95 0.71 -12.19
N GLN A 16 -16.49 1.09 -13.38
CA GLN A 16 -15.75 0.15 -14.20
C GLN A 16 -14.67 -0.38 -13.26
N SER A 17 -14.84 -1.62 -12.81
CA SER A 17 -13.84 -2.28 -12.00
C SER A 17 -12.56 -2.22 -12.81
N SER A 18 -11.55 -1.52 -12.30
CA SER A 18 -10.21 -1.65 -12.85
C SER A 18 -9.87 -3.14 -12.86
N PRO A 19 -9.23 -3.65 -13.93
CA PRO A 19 -8.80 -5.04 -13.96
C PRO A 19 -7.88 -5.31 -12.75
N PRO A 20 -7.88 -6.54 -12.20
CA PRO A 20 -6.98 -6.89 -11.13
C PRO A 20 -5.52 -6.72 -11.58
N ILE A 21 -4.69 -6.13 -10.71
CA ILE A 21 -3.24 -6.14 -10.90
C ILE A 21 -2.79 -7.58 -10.70
N THR A 22 -2.23 -8.18 -11.75
CA THR A 22 -1.78 -9.58 -11.76
C THR A 22 -0.31 -9.62 -12.11
N PHE A 23 0.45 -10.44 -11.39
CA PHE A 23 1.85 -10.72 -11.67
C PHE A 23 1.98 -12.16 -12.13
N THR A 24 2.82 -12.39 -13.12
CA THR A 24 3.08 -13.69 -13.75
C THR A 24 4.56 -14.00 -13.72
N ASP A 25 4.94 -15.22 -14.12
CA ASP A 25 6.35 -15.61 -14.18
C ASP A 25 7.15 -14.77 -15.21
N ASP A 26 6.46 -14.15 -16.18
CA ASP A 26 7.08 -13.29 -17.19
C ASP A 26 7.57 -11.94 -16.61
N ASP A 27 7.07 -11.53 -15.45
CA ASP A 27 7.42 -10.26 -14.80
C ASP A 27 8.75 -10.33 -14.00
N TYR A 28 9.34 -11.52 -13.86
CA TYR A 28 10.61 -11.68 -13.13
C TYR A 28 11.83 -11.30 -13.98
N THR A 29 12.64 -10.36 -13.47
CA THR A 29 13.88 -9.91 -14.13
C THR A 29 15.05 -10.86 -13.86
N GLY A 30 15.01 -12.05 -14.47
CA GLY A 30 16.19 -12.93 -14.60
C GLY A 30 16.51 -13.84 -13.41
N VAL A 31 15.67 -13.87 -12.37
CA VAL A 31 15.74 -14.85 -11.29
C VAL A 31 14.38 -15.52 -11.16
N SER A 32 14.32 -16.85 -11.32
CA SER A 32 13.14 -17.62 -10.91
C SER A 32 13.07 -17.53 -9.39
N PRO A 33 12.07 -16.87 -8.80
CA PRO A 33 11.99 -16.75 -7.36
C PRO A 33 11.76 -18.13 -6.77
N ASN A 34 12.40 -18.42 -5.64
CA ASN A 34 11.84 -19.47 -4.79
C ASN A 34 10.45 -18.99 -4.38
N GLN A 35 9.46 -19.88 -4.29
CA GLN A 35 8.10 -19.48 -3.90
C GLN A 35 7.99 -18.90 -2.47
N ASN A 36 9.09 -18.89 -1.72
CA ASN A 36 9.21 -18.28 -0.40
C ASN A 36 9.83 -16.86 -0.44
N ASP A 37 10.34 -16.40 -1.58
CA ASP A 37 10.92 -15.06 -1.68
C ASP A 37 9.78 -14.02 -1.69
N PRO A 38 9.88 -12.96 -0.86
CA PRO A 38 8.85 -11.93 -0.82
C PRO A 38 8.75 -11.19 -2.16
N MET A 39 7.52 -10.94 -2.61
CA MET A 39 7.29 -10.11 -3.80
C MET A 39 7.54 -8.64 -3.46
N VAL A 40 8.49 -8.02 -4.17
CA VAL A 40 8.82 -6.60 -4.01
C VAL A 40 8.70 -5.93 -5.37
N ILE A 41 7.96 -4.81 -5.41
CA ILE A 41 7.70 -4.06 -6.63
C ILE A 41 8.19 -2.60 -6.52
N ALA A 42 8.30 -1.95 -7.68
CA ALA A 42 8.38 -0.50 -7.76
C ALA A 42 6.97 0.09 -7.88
N VAL A 43 6.73 1.18 -7.16
CA VAL A 43 5.47 1.95 -7.18
C VAL A 43 5.78 3.43 -7.21
N GLU A 44 4.91 4.21 -7.83
CA GLU A 44 4.98 5.66 -7.73
C GLU A 44 4.15 6.14 -6.54
N VAL A 45 4.78 6.81 -5.59
CA VAL A 45 4.13 7.39 -4.39
C VAL A 45 4.46 8.86 -4.34
N ALA A 46 3.43 9.71 -4.34
CA ALA A 46 3.58 11.17 -4.32
C ALA A 46 4.58 11.69 -5.40
N ASN A 47 4.47 11.17 -6.61
CA ASN A 47 5.33 11.47 -7.77
C ASN A 47 6.79 11.00 -7.66
N TRP A 48 7.09 10.10 -6.71
CA TRP A 48 8.41 9.49 -6.56
C TRP A 48 8.35 7.99 -6.76
N GLU A 49 9.32 7.44 -7.49
CA GLU A 49 9.46 5.99 -7.64
C GLU A 49 10.08 5.36 -6.37
N VAL A 50 9.36 4.40 -5.79
CA VAL A 50 9.78 3.63 -4.61
C VAL A 50 9.98 2.18 -5.03
N HIS A 51 11.24 1.77 -5.25
CA HIS A 51 11.60 0.45 -5.80
C HIS A 51 11.48 -0.74 -4.84
N LYS A 52 11.34 -0.51 -3.53
CA LYS A 52 11.41 -1.57 -2.51
C LYS A 52 10.11 -1.68 -1.72
N THR A 53 9.00 -1.80 -2.43
CA THR A 53 7.67 -1.94 -1.84
C THR A 53 7.29 -3.42 -1.76
N LEU A 54 7.21 -3.93 -0.53
CA LEU A 54 6.80 -5.30 -0.25
C LEU A 54 5.29 -5.47 -0.51
N ILE A 55 4.91 -6.51 -1.24
CA ILE A 55 3.53 -6.94 -1.36
C ILE A 55 3.23 -7.95 -0.25
N ASP A 56 2.43 -7.52 0.72
CA ASP A 56 1.91 -8.37 1.79
C ASP A 56 0.39 -8.55 1.60
N GLN A 57 -0.01 -9.72 1.08
CA GLN A 57 -1.42 -10.06 0.87
C GLN A 57 -2.19 -10.32 2.18
N GLY A 58 -1.50 -10.48 3.31
CA GLY A 58 -2.11 -10.61 4.62
C GLY A 58 -2.34 -9.28 5.32
N SER A 59 -1.70 -8.20 4.87
CA SER A 59 -1.83 -6.90 5.54
C SER A 59 -3.19 -6.26 5.27
N SER A 60 -3.74 -5.61 6.29
CA SER A 60 -4.92 -4.75 6.18
C SER A 60 -4.57 -3.27 6.00
N VAL A 61 -3.28 -2.92 6.04
CA VAL A 61 -2.80 -1.54 6.00
C VAL A 61 -1.44 -1.43 5.29
N ASP A 62 -1.22 -0.33 4.58
CA ASP A 62 0.08 0.01 4.01
C ASP A 62 0.96 0.71 5.04
N VAL A 63 2.23 0.32 5.15
CA VAL A 63 3.18 0.87 6.13
C VAL A 63 4.33 1.58 5.42
N LEU A 64 4.44 2.89 5.64
CA LEU A 64 5.56 3.69 5.17
C LEU A 64 6.56 3.94 6.30
N TYR A 65 7.81 3.53 6.08
CA TYR A 65 8.88 3.80 7.05
C TYR A 65 9.22 5.29 7.13
N TRP A 66 9.52 5.76 8.35
CA TRP A 66 9.83 7.17 8.59
C TRP A 66 10.98 7.72 7.71
N PRO A 67 12.13 7.01 7.54
CA PRO A 67 13.17 7.48 6.63
C PRO A 67 12.71 7.57 5.16
N THR A 68 11.76 6.74 4.73
CA THR A 68 11.20 6.80 3.38
C THR A 68 10.31 8.04 3.23
N LEU A 69 9.45 8.33 4.21
CA LEU A 69 8.66 9.56 4.23
C LEU A 69 9.54 10.82 4.10
N LEU A 70 10.66 10.86 4.83
CA LEU A 70 11.60 11.98 4.75
C LEU A 70 12.25 12.11 3.36
N ARG A 71 12.52 11.00 2.68
CA ARG A 71 13.08 11.00 1.31
C ARG A 71 12.06 11.41 0.25
N LEU A 72 10.78 11.13 0.49
CA LEU A 72 9.67 11.57 -0.37
C LEU A 72 9.36 13.06 -0.21
N ASP A 73 10.00 13.75 0.75
CA ASP A 73 9.80 15.17 1.06
C ASP A 73 8.33 15.52 1.37
N ILE A 74 7.63 14.59 2.03
CA ILE A 74 6.22 14.81 2.42
C ILE A 74 6.17 15.77 3.62
N PRO A 75 5.41 16.88 3.52
CA PRO A 75 5.27 17.81 4.64
C PRO A 75 4.69 17.13 5.88
N HIS A 76 5.36 17.29 7.02
CA HIS A 76 4.89 16.72 8.29
C HIS A 76 3.49 17.21 8.70
N SER A 77 3.06 18.37 8.19
CA SER A 77 1.72 18.92 8.42
C SER A 77 0.60 18.09 7.80
N LEU A 78 0.91 17.20 6.85
CA LEU A 78 -0.07 16.28 6.24
C LEU A 78 -0.30 15.02 7.10
N ILE A 79 0.57 14.78 8.09
CA ILE A 79 0.46 13.62 8.97
C ILE A 79 -0.63 13.88 10.00
N GLN A 80 -1.65 13.03 9.98
CA GLN A 80 -2.74 13.07 10.94
C GLN A 80 -2.41 12.17 12.14
N PRO A 81 -2.74 12.59 13.37
CA PRO A 81 -2.52 11.77 14.56
C PRO A 81 -3.25 10.43 14.47
N HIS A 82 -2.56 9.37 14.87
CA HIS A 82 -3.14 8.04 15.08
C HIS A 82 -2.76 7.56 16.48
N THR A 83 -3.75 7.22 17.29
CA THR A 83 -3.53 6.85 18.70
C THR A 83 -3.53 5.35 18.93
N GLU A 84 -4.20 4.58 18.08
CA GLU A 84 -4.28 3.13 18.21
C GLU A 84 -3.01 2.48 17.65
N PRO A 85 -2.51 1.41 18.27
CA PRO A 85 -1.41 0.65 17.69
C PRO A 85 -1.89 -0.23 16.55
N LEU A 86 -1.03 -0.41 15.54
CA LEU A 86 -1.18 -1.51 14.60
C LEU A 86 -0.94 -2.81 15.34
N VAL A 87 -1.85 -3.77 15.13
CA VAL A 87 -1.78 -5.10 15.74
C VAL A 87 -1.48 -6.09 14.63
N GLY A 88 -0.31 -6.72 14.71
CA GLY A 88 0.06 -7.75 13.76
C GLY A 88 -0.42 -9.14 14.18
N PHE A 89 -0.15 -10.13 13.34
CA PHE A 89 -0.76 -11.47 13.44
C PHE A 89 -0.40 -12.23 14.71
N ALA A 90 0.80 -12.03 15.26
CA ALA A 90 1.23 -12.65 16.51
C ALA A 90 0.84 -11.81 17.75
N GLY A 91 0.02 -10.77 17.56
CA GLY A 91 -0.44 -9.87 18.62
C GLY A 91 0.57 -8.77 18.97
N GLU A 92 1.65 -8.65 18.20
CA GLU A 92 2.60 -7.54 18.32
C GLU A 92 1.87 -6.20 18.10
N ARG A 93 2.23 -5.19 18.91
CA ARG A 93 1.61 -3.86 18.86
C ARG A 93 2.67 -2.83 18.55
N VAL A 94 2.47 -2.08 17.47
CA VAL A 94 3.38 -1.01 17.03
C VAL A 94 2.61 0.29 16.96
N HIS A 95 3.09 1.30 17.70
CA HIS A 95 2.53 2.65 17.60
C HIS A 95 3.12 3.35 16.38
N THR A 96 2.26 3.88 15.52
CA THR A 96 2.67 4.69 14.37
C THR A 96 2.89 6.14 14.81
N ARG A 97 3.57 6.91 13.97
CA ARG A 97 3.66 8.37 14.15
C ARG A 97 2.35 9.08 13.77
N GLY A 98 1.49 8.41 13.01
CA GLY A 98 0.28 8.95 12.40
C GLY A 98 -0.06 8.19 11.13
N TYR A 99 -0.99 8.74 10.36
CA TYR A 99 -1.30 8.30 9.00
C TYR A 99 -1.32 9.49 8.05
N VAL A 100 -1.17 9.23 6.76
CA VAL A 100 -1.20 10.22 5.69
C VAL A 100 -1.79 9.57 4.44
N ASP A 101 -2.64 10.30 3.73
CA ASP A 101 -3.17 9.87 2.44
C ASP A 101 -2.20 10.32 1.35
N LEU A 102 -1.70 9.37 0.56
CA LEU A 102 -0.75 9.61 -0.52
C LEU A 102 -1.34 9.08 -1.83
N PHE A 103 -1.12 9.82 -2.92
CA PHE A 103 -1.41 9.30 -4.25
C PHE A 103 -0.39 8.22 -4.59
N THR A 104 -0.90 7.05 -4.98
CA THR A 104 -0.09 5.89 -5.35
C THR A 104 -0.56 5.38 -6.70
N THR A 105 0.40 5.17 -7.61
CA THR A 105 0.15 4.61 -8.93
C THR A 105 0.94 3.31 -9.07
N PHE A 106 0.26 2.29 -9.61
CA PHE A 106 0.82 0.97 -9.89
C PHE A 106 0.84 0.76 -11.40
N GLY A 107 1.86 0.02 -11.87
CA GLY A 107 2.05 -0.28 -13.29
C GLY A 107 3.20 0.50 -13.90
N THR A 108 3.41 0.29 -15.20
CA THR A 108 4.47 0.94 -15.96
C THR A 108 4.01 2.30 -16.46
N SER A 109 4.87 3.32 -16.32
CA SER A 109 4.66 4.60 -17.00
C SER A 109 4.55 4.33 -18.51
N PRO A 110 3.62 4.99 -19.23
CA PRO A 110 3.51 4.83 -20.67
C PRO A 110 4.86 5.16 -21.29
N ASP A 111 5.35 4.21 -22.08
CA ASP A 111 6.67 4.23 -22.72
C ASP A 111 6.86 5.57 -23.43
N THR A 112 7.64 6.48 -22.83
CA THR A 112 7.98 7.76 -23.46
C THR A 112 9.19 7.50 -24.34
N ARG A 113 8.95 6.81 -25.45
CA ARG A 113 9.95 6.60 -26.50
C ARG A 113 10.02 7.78 -27.45
#